data_AF-A0A0R3SME1-F1
#
_entry.id   AF-A0A0R3SME1-F1
#
_cell.length_a   1.000
_cell.length_b   1.000
_cell.length_c   1.000
_cell.angle_alpha   90.00
_cell.angle_beta   90.00
_cell.angle_gamma   90.00
#
_symmetry.space_group_name_H-M   'P 1'
#
loop_
_entity.id
_entity.type
_entity.pdbx_description
1 polymer ?
#
loop_
_entity_poly.entity_id
_entity_poly.type
_entity_poly.pdbx_seq_one_letter_code
_entity_poly.pdbx_strand_id
1 'polypeptide(L)'
;LQGSGRKLTVPKDVIQKMNPPKFEKVEDMANLTYLNEASVLYNLKSRYYSGLIYTYSGLFCVVINPYKRLPIYREEIVEWYKGKKRHERPPHIFAIADTAYRNMILDRKDQSILCTGESGAGKTENTKRVIQYLASVATSTKNQKTTPSNIISKLNGELEAQLLKANPILEAFGNAKTIKNDNSSRFGKFIRINFDTSGFIAGANIETYLLEKTRVIRKAPEERSFHIFYQLLASATPELKEKLLLNDAASAKHNYLSHGMIEVSGVDEKQAFQETAEAMSIMGISEEDQQGSLPFFPIRFFGIGFQCITCWWERFFQHLKKTFWSLL
;
A
#
# COMPACT_ATOMS: atom_id res chain seq x y z
N LEU A 1 1.03 -4.40 -37.19
CA LEU A 1 0.75 -5.35 -38.30
C LEU A 1 -0.72 -5.37 -38.71
N GLN A 2 -1.68 -4.99 -37.86
CA GLN A 2 -2.94 -4.45 -38.38
C GLN A 2 -2.68 -3.07 -39.00
N GLY A 3 -3.15 -2.85 -40.22
CA GLY A 3 -3.09 -1.55 -40.92
C GLY A 3 -1.79 -1.22 -41.67
N SER A 4 -0.73 -2.03 -41.59
CA SER A 4 0.56 -1.69 -42.22
C SER A 4 0.75 -2.20 -43.65
N GLY A 5 -0.15 -3.03 -44.18
CA GLY A 5 -0.07 -3.62 -45.53
C GLY A 5 1.13 -4.56 -45.81
N ARG A 6 2.11 -4.63 -44.90
CA ARG A 6 3.31 -5.48 -45.00
C ARG A 6 2.94 -6.97 -44.96
N LYS A 7 3.45 -7.74 -45.94
CA LYS A 7 3.37 -9.20 -45.98
C LYS A 7 4.59 -9.81 -45.29
N LEU A 8 4.38 -10.79 -44.42
CA LEU A 8 5.42 -11.51 -43.69
C LEU A 8 5.15 -13.00 -43.77
N THR A 9 6.20 -13.80 -44.02
CA THR A 9 6.15 -15.26 -43.93
C THR A 9 6.56 -15.67 -42.53
N VAL A 10 5.69 -16.39 -41.83
CA VAL A 10 5.94 -16.85 -40.45
C VAL A 10 5.60 -18.33 -40.31
N PRO A 11 6.26 -19.06 -39.40
CA PRO A 11 5.88 -20.42 -39.05
C PRO A 11 4.43 -20.49 -38.54
N LYS A 12 3.74 -21.59 -38.85
CA LYS A 12 2.30 -21.76 -38.55
C LYS A 12 2.00 -21.78 -37.04
N ASP A 13 2.94 -22.28 -36.25
CA ASP A 13 2.91 -22.37 -34.79
C ASP A 13 2.98 -21.01 -34.08
N VAL A 14 3.53 -19.99 -34.75
CA VAL A 14 3.59 -18.61 -34.21
C VAL A 14 2.24 -17.89 -34.38
N ILE A 15 1.34 -18.41 -35.21
CA ILE A 15 0.05 -17.80 -35.51
C ILE A 15 -0.97 -18.16 -34.44
N GLN A 16 -1.52 -17.15 -33.78
CA GLN A 16 -2.57 -17.30 -32.77
C GLN A 16 -3.94 -16.90 -33.35
N LYS A 17 -4.99 -17.64 -33.00
CA LYS A 17 -6.36 -17.37 -33.46
C LYS A 17 -6.90 -16.06 -32.87
N MET A 18 -7.48 -15.22 -33.71
CA MET A 18 -8.10 -13.97 -33.27
C MET A 18 -9.54 -14.23 -32.78
N ASN A 19 -9.89 -13.66 -31.63
CA ASN A 19 -11.27 -13.66 -31.16
C ASN A 19 -12.17 -12.77 -32.05
N PRO A 20 -13.44 -13.12 -32.26
CA PRO A 20 -14.40 -12.27 -32.96
C PRO A 20 -14.56 -10.87 -32.32
N PRO A 21 -14.90 -9.83 -33.09
CA PRO A 21 -15.02 -8.45 -32.58
C PRO A 21 -15.98 -8.26 -31.40
N LYS A 22 -16.99 -9.13 -31.25
CA LYS A 22 -17.92 -9.12 -30.11
C LYS A 22 -17.23 -9.28 -28.73
N PHE A 23 -16.00 -9.77 -28.71
CA PHE A 23 -15.19 -9.94 -27.50
C PHE A 23 -14.25 -8.76 -27.22
N GLU A 24 -14.43 -7.63 -27.90
CA GLU A 24 -13.66 -6.42 -27.62
C GLU A 24 -13.95 -5.91 -26.20
N LYS A 25 -12.88 -5.66 -25.44
CA LYS A 25 -12.93 -5.14 -24.06
C LYS A 25 -13.79 -5.97 -23.12
N VAL A 26 -13.81 -7.29 -23.29
CA VAL A 26 -14.56 -8.19 -22.41
C VAL A 26 -14.16 -8.00 -20.94
N GLU A 27 -15.16 -8.04 -20.05
CA GLU A 27 -14.96 -7.86 -18.62
C GLU A 27 -14.27 -9.06 -17.95
N ASP A 28 -14.57 -10.27 -18.42
CA ASP A 28 -13.94 -11.51 -17.97
C ASP A 28 -13.27 -12.23 -19.14
N MET A 29 -11.96 -12.36 -19.07
CA MET A 29 -11.16 -13.02 -20.11
C MET A 29 -11.42 -14.53 -20.18
N ALA A 30 -12.01 -15.15 -19.16
CA ALA A 30 -12.44 -16.54 -19.23
C ALA A 30 -13.57 -16.77 -20.24
N ASN A 31 -14.27 -15.71 -20.66
CA ASN A 31 -15.33 -15.79 -21.67
C ASN A 31 -14.80 -15.74 -23.11
N LEU A 32 -13.49 -15.55 -23.32
CA LEU A 32 -12.90 -15.56 -24.65
C LEU A 32 -12.99 -16.96 -25.27
N THR A 33 -13.37 -17.04 -26.55
CA THR A 33 -13.43 -18.32 -27.28
C THR A 33 -12.03 -18.90 -27.51
N TYR A 34 -11.08 -18.04 -27.86
CA TYR A 34 -9.67 -18.41 -28.03
C TYR A 34 -8.86 -17.80 -26.91
N LEU A 35 -8.48 -18.60 -25.92
CA LEU A 35 -7.62 -18.16 -24.83
C LEU A 35 -6.15 -18.34 -25.24
N ASN A 36 -5.56 -17.27 -25.77
CA ASN A 36 -4.15 -17.22 -26.13
C ASN A 36 -3.52 -15.92 -25.64
N GLU A 37 -2.19 -15.90 -25.58
CA GLU A 37 -1.41 -14.76 -25.06
C GLU A 37 -1.74 -13.46 -25.81
N ALA A 38 -1.84 -13.52 -27.15
CA ALA A 38 -2.16 -12.35 -27.97
C ALA A 38 -3.55 -11.78 -27.65
N SER A 39 -4.55 -12.63 -27.40
CA SER A 39 -5.92 -12.21 -27.08
C SER A 39 -6.02 -11.59 -25.69
N VAL A 40 -5.34 -12.18 -24.70
CA VAL A 40 -5.24 -11.62 -23.35
C VAL A 40 -4.56 -10.26 -23.39
N LEU A 41 -3.39 -10.17 -24.04
CA LEU A 41 -2.66 -8.92 -24.21
C LEU A 41 -3.49 -7.86 -24.94
N TYR A 42 -4.18 -8.23 -26.01
CA TYR A 42 -5.03 -7.32 -26.77
C TYR A 42 -6.18 -6.78 -25.92
N ASN A 43 -6.89 -7.65 -25.19
CA ASN A 43 -8.01 -7.22 -24.34
C ASN A 43 -7.55 -6.27 -23.23
N LEU A 44 -6.49 -6.66 -22.51
CA LEU A 44 -5.88 -5.85 -21.46
C LEU A 44 -5.42 -4.48 -21.99
N LYS A 45 -4.75 -4.46 -23.15
CA LYS A 45 -4.30 -3.24 -23.80
C LYS A 45 -5.47 -2.32 -24.19
N SER A 46 -6.49 -2.85 -24.85
CA SER A 46 -7.67 -2.09 -25.29
C SER A 46 -8.48 -1.52 -24.12
N ARG A 47 -8.61 -2.28 -23.02
CA ARG A 47 -9.25 -1.83 -21.78
C ARG A 47 -8.42 -0.74 -21.09
N TYR A 48 -7.11 -0.94 -20.97
CA TYR A 48 -6.19 0.03 -20.37
C TYR A 48 -6.24 1.40 -21.07
N TYR A 49 -6.18 1.43 -22.41
CA TYR A 49 -6.31 2.69 -23.16
C TYR A 49 -7.68 3.35 -23.03
N SER A 50 -8.71 2.59 -22.64
CA SER A 50 -10.05 3.12 -22.35
C SER A 50 -10.20 3.53 -20.87
N GLY A 51 -9.13 3.47 -20.06
CA GLY A 51 -9.17 3.78 -18.63
C GLY A 51 -9.73 2.67 -17.74
N LEU A 52 -10.00 1.49 -18.29
CA LEU A 52 -10.53 0.33 -17.56
C LEU A 52 -9.37 -0.54 -17.08
N ILE A 53 -8.90 -0.29 -15.86
CA ILE A 53 -7.70 -0.97 -15.31
C ILE A 53 -7.96 -2.33 -14.69
N TYR A 54 -9.21 -2.61 -14.29
CA TYR A 54 -9.63 -3.87 -13.69
C TYR A 54 -10.26 -4.76 -14.76
N THR A 55 -9.80 -6.01 -14.83
CA THR A 55 -10.34 -7.03 -15.75
C THR A 55 -10.37 -8.37 -15.03
N TYR A 56 -11.48 -9.09 -15.10
CA TYR A 56 -11.56 -10.43 -14.55
C TYR A 56 -10.85 -11.46 -15.44
N SER A 57 -10.35 -12.52 -14.80
CA SER A 57 -9.72 -13.66 -15.43
C SER A 57 -10.16 -14.92 -14.68
N GLY A 58 -11.41 -15.34 -14.89
CA GLY A 58 -12.01 -16.46 -14.16
C GLY A 58 -12.15 -16.15 -12.68
N LEU A 59 -11.39 -16.80 -11.80
CA LEU A 59 -11.45 -16.52 -10.36
C LEU A 59 -10.60 -15.32 -9.93
N PHE A 60 -9.69 -14.86 -10.79
CA PHE A 60 -8.74 -13.79 -10.48
C PHE A 60 -9.18 -12.46 -11.08
N CYS A 61 -8.56 -11.38 -10.63
CA CYS A 61 -8.66 -10.06 -11.24
C CYS A 61 -7.27 -9.54 -11.58
N VAL A 62 -7.10 -9.19 -12.86
CA VAL A 62 -5.89 -8.56 -13.39
C VAL A 62 -6.08 -7.05 -13.29
N VAL A 63 -5.08 -6.38 -12.72
CA VAL A 63 -5.07 -4.93 -12.51
C VAL A 63 -3.82 -4.34 -13.13
N ILE A 64 -3.98 -3.34 -13.98
CA ILE A 64 -2.86 -2.62 -14.60
C ILE A 64 -2.73 -1.25 -13.93
N ASN A 65 -1.53 -0.93 -13.44
CA ASN A 65 -1.28 0.36 -12.79
C ASN A 65 -1.53 1.53 -13.78
N PRO A 66 -2.49 2.43 -13.52
CA PRO A 66 -2.80 3.54 -14.43
C PRO A 66 -1.74 4.65 -14.47
N TYR A 67 -0.87 4.75 -13.46
CA TYR A 67 0.03 5.89 -13.23
C TYR A 67 -0.66 7.27 -13.26
N LYS A 68 -1.98 7.29 -13.09
CA LYS A 68 -2.81 8.49 -13.03
C LYS A 68 -3.93 8.30 -12.01
N ARG A 69 -4.38 9.39 -11.41
CA ARG A 69 -5.53 9.37 -10.52
C ARG A 69 -6.81 9.15 -11.33
N LEU A 70 -7.57 8.12 -10.99
CA LEU A 70 -8.85 7.81 -11.59
C LEU A 70 -9.98 8.09 -10.59
N PRO A 71 -11.13 8.65 -11.01
CA PRO A 71 -12.26 8.96 -10.13
C PRO A 71 -13.08 7.72 -9.72
N ILE A 72 -12.46 6.54 -9.62
CA ILE A 72 -13.13 5.24 -9.40
C ILE A 72 -13.15 4.80 -7.93
N TYR A 73 -12.53 5.56 -7.02
CA TYR A 73 -12.44 5.25 -5.59
C TYR A 73 -13.23 6.22 -4.70
N ARG A 74 -14.25 6.89 -5.26
CA ARG A 74 -15.13 7.81 -4.53
C ARG A 74 -16.11 7.03 -3.66
N GLU A 75 -16.63 7.67 -2.62
CA GLU A 75 -17.62 7.09 -1.70
C GLU A 75 -18.91 6.66 -2.42
N GLU A 76 -19.35 7.44 -3.41
CA GLU A 76 -20.46 7.09 -4.31
C GLU A 76 -20.26 5.73 -4.99
N ILE A 77 -19.02 5.40 -5.33
CA ILE A 77 -18.67 4.12 -5.97
C ILE A 77 -18.69 3.00 -4.94
N VAL A 78 -18.30 3.24 -3.69
CA VAL A 78 -18.40 2.25 -2.60
C VAL A 78 -19.86 1.80 -2.44
N GLU A 79 -20.78 2.74 -2.31
CA GLU A 79 -22.22 2.45 -2.22
C GLU A 79 -22.76 1.79 -3.50
N TRP A 80 -22.23 2.15 -4.67
CA TRP A 80 -22.62 1.53 -5.94
C TRP A 80 -22.30 0.02 -6.00
N TYR A 81 -21.21 -0.42 -5.37
CA TYR A 81 -20.76 -1.82 -5.30
C TYR A 81 -21.31 -2.60 -4.10
N LYS A 82 -21.77 -1.92 -3.05
CA LYS A 82 -22.27 -2.52 -1.81
C LYS A 82 -23.38 -3.54 -2.05
N GLY A 83 -23.14 -4.78 -1.62
CA GLY A 83 -24.11 -5.88 -1.71
C GLY A 83 -24.45 -6.31 -3.14
N LYS A 84 -23.66 -5.92 -4.15
CA LYS A 84 -23.89 -6.28 -5.55
C LYS A 84 -23.16 -7.55 -5.93
N LYS A 85 -23.80 -8.38 -6.73
CA LYS A 85 -23.18 -9.60 -7.28
C LYS A 85 -22.15 -9.23 -8.34
N ARG A 86 -21.18 -10.10 -8.53
CA ARG A 86 -20.05 -9.92 -9.45
C ARG A 86 -20.45 -9.60 -10.90
N HIS A 87 -21.58 -10.11 -11.39
CA HIS A 87 -22.06 -9.86 -12.76
C HIS A 87 -22.96 -8.63 -12.89
N GLU A 88 -23.39 -8.04 -11.77
CA GLU A 88 -24.25 -6.85 -11.77
C GLU A 88 -23.43 -5.55 -11.93
N ARG A 89 -22.12 -5.65 -11.74
CA ARG A 89 -21.19 -4.52 -11.78
C ARG A 89 -19.92 -4.89 -12.56
N PRO A 90 -19.28 -3.92 -13.22
CA PRO A 90 -18.05 -4.17 -13.95
C PRO A 90 -16.90 -4.56 -12.99
N PRO A 91 -15.79 -5.10 -13.52
CA PRO A 91 -14.66 -5.48 -12.70
C PRO A 91 -14.09 -4.31 -11.89
N HIS A 92 -13.93 -4.51 -10.58
CA HIS A 92 -13.37 -3.52 -9.67
C HIS A 92 -12.87 -4.17 -8.37
N ILE A 93 -11.93 -3.52 -7.68
CA ILE A 93 -11.41 -3.99 -6.40
C ILE A 93 -12.49 -4.08 -5.31
N PHE A 94 -13.45 -3.16 -5.33
CA PHE A 94 -14.59 -3.17 -4.40
C PHE A 94 -15.50 -4.37 -4.60
N ALA A 95 -15.69 -4.85 -5.83
CA ALA A 95 -16.45 -6.08 -6.09
C ALA A 95 -15.77 -7.32 -5.48
N ILE A 96 -14.43 -7.35 -5.47
CA ILE A 96 -13.65 -8.42 -4.86
C ILE A 96 -13.77 -8.36 -3.33
N ALA A 97 -13.64 -7.16 -2.75
CA ALA A 97 -13.78 -6.93 -1.32
C ALA A 97 -15.19 -7.28 -0.82
N ASP A 98 -16.24 -6.84 -1.52
CA ASP A 98 -17.64 -7.15 -1.22
C ASP A 98 -17.93 -8.65 -1.33
N THR A 99 -17.41 -9.30 -2.37
CA THR A 99 -17.59 -10.75 -2.55
C THR A 99 -16.92 -11.53 -1.42
N ALA A 100 -15.69 -11.16 -1.03
CA ALA A 100 -15.02 -11.78 0.12
C ALA A 100 -15.81 -11.54 1.41
N TYR A 101 -16.23 -10.30 1.68
CA TYR A 101 -17.00 -9.96 2.88
C TYR A 101 -18.34 -10.71 2.97
N ARG A 102 -19.10 -10.77 1.87
CA ARG A 102 -20.35 -11.54 1.81
C ARG A 102 -20.13 -13.03 2.00
N ASN A 103 -19.15 -13.63 1.31
CA ASN A 103 -18.85 -15.05 1.45
C ASN A 103 -18.42 -15.38 2.89
N MET A 104 -17.65 -14.51 3.53
CA MET A 104 -17.28 -14.67 4.95
C MET A 104 -18.51 -14.76 5.86
N ILE A 105 -19.49 -13.87 5.67
CA ILE A 105 -20.72 -13.84 6.48
C ILE A 105 -21.64 -15.01 6.18
N LEU A 106 -21.83 -15.33 4.89
CA LEU A 106 -22.75 -16.39 4.44
C LEU A 106 -22.20 -17.79 4.75
N ASP A 107 -20.94 -18.05 4.39
CA ASP A 107 -20.34 -19.37 4.49
C ASP A 107 -19.70 -19.60 5.88
N ARG A 108 -19.61 -18.55 6.72
CA ARG A 108 -18.96 -18.57 8.03
C ARG A 108 -17.52 -19.11 7.97
N LYS A 109 -16.80 -18.73 6.91
CA LYS A 109 -15.41 -19.11 6.66
C LYS A 109 -14.53 -17.89 6.46
N ASP A 110 -13.37 -17.91 7.09
CA ASP A 110 -12.35 -16.87 6.93
C ASP A 110 -11.95 -16.71 5.45
N GLN A 111 -11.72 -15.46 5.04
CA GLN A 111 -11.38 -15.10 3.66
C GLN A 111 -10.03 -14.40 3.60
N SER A 112 -9.34 -14.55 2.47
CA SER A 112 -8.07 -13.88 2.22
C SER A 112 -8.05 -13.25 0.83
N ILE A 113 -7.59 -12.00 0.74
CA ILE A 113 -7.32 -11.33 -0.53
C ILE A 113 -5.81 -11.21 -0.70
N LEU A 114 -5.27 -11.87 -1.74
CA LEU A 114 -3.85 -11.85 -2.05
C LEU A 114 -3.56 -10.89 -3.22
N CYS A 115 -2.78 -9.85 -2.97
CA CYS A 115 -2.30 -8.94 -4.02
C CYS A 115 -0.90 -9.39 -4.49
N THR A 116 -0.81 -9.89 -5.72
CA THR A 116 0.46 -10.33 -6.34
C THR A 116 0.94 -9.36 -7.42
N GLY A 117 2.21 -9.44 -7.78
CA GLY A 117 2.82 -8.64 -8.86
C GLY A 117 4.21 -8.11 -8.50
N GLU A 118 4.93 -7.62 -9.51
CA GLU A 118 6.27 -7.05 -9.33
C GLU A 118 6.27 -5.75 -8.49
N SER A 119 7.46 -5.29 -8.11
CA SER A 119 7.62 -3.97 -7.48
C SER A 119 7.08 -2.87 -8.40
N GLY A 120 6.22 -2.00 -7.89
CA GLY A 120 5.57 -0.93 -8.66
C GLY A 120 4.23 -1.31 -9.31
N ALA A 121 3.78 -2.56 -9.21
CA ALA A 121 2.50 -3.00 -9.79
C ALA A 121 1.25 -2.40 -9.11
N GLY A 122 1.38 -1.71 -7.97
CA GLY A 122 0.24 -1.10 -7.26
C GLY A 122 -0.42 -2.00 -6.20
N LYS A 123 0.29 -3.01 -5.69
CA LYS A 123 -0.22 -3.91 -4.63
C LYS A 123 -0.71 -3.14 -3.39
N THR A 124 0.14 -2.27 -2.85
CA THR A 124 -0.14 -1.48 -1.64
C THR A 124 -1.39 -0.60 -1.80
N GLU A 125 -1.55 0.05 -2.95
CA GLU A 125 -2.73 0.87 -3.22
C GLU A 125 -4.01 0.03 -3.28
N ASN A 126 -4.00 -1.14 -3.94
CA ASN A 126 -5.17 -2.02 -3.94
C ASN A 126 -5.51 -2.50 -2.52
N THR A 127 -4.52 -2.84 -1.70
CA THR A 127 -4.73 -3.21 -0.28
C THR A 127 -5.39 -2.07 0.50
N LYS A 128 -4.93 -0.82 0.32
CA LYS A 128 -5.57 0.36 0.93
C LYS A 128 -7.02 0.50 0.51
N ARG A 129 -7.35 0.27 -0.76
CA ARG A 129 -8.74 0.35 -1.26
C ARG A 129 -9.64 -0.77 -0.74
N VAL A 130 -9.12 -1.97 -0.58
CA VAL A 130 -9.86 -3.07 0.07
C VAL A 130 -10.21 -2.71 1.51
N ILE A 131 -9.23 -2.20 2.27
CA ILE A 131 -9.44 -1.74 3.64
C ILE A 131 -10.48 -0.63 3.70
N GLN A 132 -10.33 0.41 2.87
CA GLN A 132 -11.25 1.53 2.80
C GLN A 132 -12.69 1.06 2.55
N TYR A 133 -12.86 0.09 1.64
CA TYR A 133 -14.15 -0.48 1.33
C TYR A 133 -14.76 -1.23 2.52
N LEU A 134 -14.00 -2.12 3.16
CA LEU A 134 -14.46 -2.87 4.32
C LEU A 134 -14.81 -1.96 5.49
N ALA A 135 -14.01 -0.92 5.74
CA ALA A 135 -14.28 0.05 6.78
C ALA A 135 -15.60 0.79 6.55
N SER A 136 -15.89 1.19 5.32
CA SER A 136 -17.16 1.86 4.98
C SER A 136 -18.39 0.92 5.10
N VAL A 137 -18.25 -0.35 4.70
CA VAL A 137 -19.39 -1.30 4.64
C VAL A 137 -19.65 -2.02 5.97
N ALA A 138 -18.61 -2.27 6.77
CA ALA A 138 -18.65 -3.10 7.97
C ALA A 138 -18.46 -2.32 9.28
N THR A 139 -18.67 -1.00 9.28
CA THR A 139 -18.68 -0.19 10.50
C THR A 139 -20.11 0.01 11.02
N SER A 140 -20.30 -0.10 12.34
CA SER A 140 -21.60 0.08 12.98
C SER A 140 -22.00 1.55 13.00
N THR A 141 -23.14 1.89 12.39
CA THR A 141 -23.73 3.26 12.40
C THR A 141 -24.42 3.62 13.73
N LYS A 142 -24.29 2.79 14.78
CA LYS A 142 -25.08 2.89 16.02
C LYS A 142 -24.91 4.19 16.83
N ASN A 143 -23.99 5.10 16.49
CA ASN A 143 -23.81 6.39 17.18
C ASN A 143 -24.11 7.64 16.33
N GLN A 144 -24.73 7.52 15.15
CA GLN A 144 -25.06 8.70 14.32
C GLN A 144 -26.39 9.36 14.69
N LYS A 145 -26.51 9.91 15.90
CA LYS A 145 -27.50 10.96 16.20
C LYS A 145 -26.79 12.28 16.55
N THR A 146 -27.18 13.31 15.79
CA THR A 146 -27.19 14.77 16.06
C THR A 146 -25.88 15.58 16.00
N THR A 147 -25.60 16.27 14.89
CA THR A 147 -25.70 17.76 14.68
C THR A 147 -24.89 18.24 13.45
N PRO A 148 -25.37 19.23 12.67
CA PRO A 148 -24.77 19.66 11.40
C PRO A 148 -23.74 20.80 11.58
N SER A 149 -22.73 20.60 12.44
CA SER A 149 -21.67 21.60 12.61
C SER A 149 -20.38 20.96 13.11
N ASN A 150 -19.73 20.15 12.26
CA ASN A 150 -18.28 19.86 12.22
C ASN A 150 -18.01 18.72 11.23
N ILE A 151 -17.94 19.06 9.93
CA ILE A 151 -17.93 18.13 8.78
C ILE A 151 -16.60 17.36 8.63
N ILE A 152 -15.63 17.50 9.53
CA ILE A 152 -14.29 16.90 9.38
C ILE A 152 -13.88 15.98 10.56
N SER A 153 -14.54 16.03 11.73
CA SER A 153 -13.88 15.58 12.97
C SER A 153 -14.63 14.66 13.94
N LYS A 154 -15.83 14.15 13.67
CA LYS A 154 -16.50 13.23 14.61
C LYS A 154 -17.26 12.10 13.93
N LEU A 155 -16.84 10.87 14.22
CA LEU A 155 -17.61 9.61 14.14
C LEU A 155 -17.61 8.82 12.81
N ASN A 156 -16.48 8.79 12.09
CA ASN A 156 -16.07 7.62 11.31
C ASN A 156 -15.08 6.84 12.20
N GLY A 157 -15.36 5.59 12.55
CA GLY A 157 -14.89 4.91 13.77
C GLY A 157 -13.39 5.04 14.08
N GLU A 158 -13.04 5.18 15.37
CA GLU A 158 -11.64 5.27 15.85
C GLU A 158 -10.74 4.20 15.24
N LEU A 159 -11.24 2.97 15.13
CA LEU A 159 -10.55 1.83 14.54
C LEU A 159 -10.27 1.98 13.03
N GLU A 160 -11.20 2.57 12.26
CA GLU A 160 -11.01 2.85 10.83
C GLU A 160 -9.90 3.88 10.62
N ALA A 161 -9.98 4.99 11.36
CA ALA A 161 -9.00 6.06 11.30
C ALA A 161 -7.61 5.53 11.67
N GLN A 162 -7.51 4.74 12.75
CA GLN A 162 -6.27 4.10 13.17
C GLN A 162 -5.71 3.16 12.09
N LEU A 163 -6.54 2.31 11.49
CA LEU A 163 -6.07 1.33 10.51
C LEU A 163 -5.58 1.99 9.21
N LEU A 164 -6.22 3.09 8.78
CA LEU A 164 -5.75 3.89 7.65
C LEU A 164 -4.49 4.69 8.00
N LYS A 165 -4.39 5.24 9.21
CA LYS A 165 -3.24 6.02 9.72
C LYS A 165 -2.02 5.16 10.07
N ALA A 166 -2.19 3.85 10.27
CA ALA A 166 -1.09 2.90 10.40
C ALA A 166 -0.19 2.84 9.14
N ASN A 167 -0.74 3.12 7.95
CA ASN A 167 0.02 3.04 6.70
C ASN A 167 1.14 4.08 6.61
N PRO A 168 0.90 5.41 6.80
CA PRO A 168 1.96 6.41 6.82
C PRO A 168 3.17 6.01 7.67
N ILE A 169 2.94 5.48 8.88
CA ILE A 169 4.02 5.03 9.78
C ILE A 169 4.78 3.86 9.16
N LEU A 170 4.07 2.83 8.67
CA LEU A 170 4.73 1.69 8.04
C LEU A 170 5.46 2.07 6.74
N GLU A 171 4.97 3.06 6.01
CA GLU A 171 5.62 3.59 4.81
C GLU A 171 6.89 4.36 5.17
N ALA A 172 6.85 5.24 6.18
CA ALA A 172 8.02 5.98 6.62
C ALA A 172 9.17 5.06 7.05
N PHE A 173 8.86 4.00 7.82
CA PHE A 173 9.86 3.11 8.41
C PHE A 173 10.21 1.88 7.56
N GLY A 174 9.40 1.55 6.56
CA GLY A 174 9.50 0.30 5.80
C GLY A 174 9.55 0.46 4.27
N ASN A 175 9.23 1.64 3.74
CA ASN A 175 9.36 1.91 2.31
C ASN A 175 10.63 2.72 1.99
N ALA A 176 11.12 2.55 0.77
CA ALA A 176 12.27 3.27 0.26
C ALA A 176 12.16 3.48 -1.26
N LYS A 177 12.89 4.49 -1.77
CA LYS A 177 13.10 4.68 -3.20
C LYS A 177 14.02 3.59 -3.76
N THR A 178 13.56 2.93 -4.82
CA THR A 178 14.34 2.04 -5.70
C THR A 178 14.38 2.60 -7.11
N ILE A 179 15.17 1.99 -7.99
CA ILE A 179 15.23 2.36 -9.41
C ILE A 179 13.84 2.25 -10.09
N LYS A 180 13.02 1.28 -9.66
CA LYS A 180 11.70 1.00 -10.27
C LYS A 180 10.54 1.76 -9.65
N ASN A 181 10.65 2.16 -8.37
CA ASN A 181 9.54 2.76 -7.63
C ASN A 181 10.08 3.64 -6.50
N ASP A 182 9.59 4.87 -6.46
CA ASP A 182 10.00 5.87 -5.47
C ASP A 182 9.50 5.60 -4.05
N ASN A 183 8.41 4.85 -3.89
CA ASN A 183 7.84 4.45 -2.60
C ASN A 183 7.64 2.92 -2.58
N SER A 184 8.75 2.17 -2.67
CA SER A 184 8.74 0.70 -2.73
C SER A 184 8.67 0.10 -1.33
N SER A 185 7.63 -0.70 -1.04
CA SER A 185 7.56 -1.46 0.20
C SER A 185 8.65 -2.53 0.25
N ARG A 186 9.53 -2.43 1.26
CA ARG A 186 10.66 -3.34 1.48
C ARG A 186 10.41 -4.34 2.62
N PHE A 187 9.14 -4.61 2.88
CA PHE A 187 8.66 -5.62 3.82
C PHE A 187 7.33 -6.18 3.29
N GLY A 188 7.05 -7.43 3.63
CA GLY A 188 5.74 -8.04 3.45
C GLY A 188 4.79 -7.60 4.58
N LYS A 189 3.52 -7.42 4.25
CA LYS A 189 2.47 -7.03 5.19
C LYS A 189 1.28 -7.97 5.04
N PHE A 190 0.83 -8.55 6.14
CA PHE A 190 -0.38 -9.36 6.23
C PHE A 190 -1.31 -8.70 7.24
N ILE A 191 -2.50 -8.31 6.79
CA ILE A 191 -3.46 -7.55 7.58
C ILE A 191 -4.65 -8.45 7.83
N ARG A 192 -4.84 -8.82 9.10
CA ARG A 192 -5.99 -9.59 9.55
C ARG A 192 -7.02 -8.62 10.11
N ILE A 193 -8.20 -8.57 9.51
CA ILE A 193 -9.34 -7.80 10.02
C ILE A 193 -10.29 -8.80 10.66
N ASN A 194 -10.61 -8.59 11.93
CA ASN A 194 -11.52 -9.43 12.70
C ASN A 194 -12.91 -8.82 12.68
N PHE A 195 -13.92 -9.67 12.50
CA PHE A 195 -15.33 -9.27 12.48
C PHE A 195 -16.08 -9.94 13.63
N ASP A 196 -17.07 -9.23 14.18
CA ASP A 196 -18.00 -9.79 15.16
C ASP A 196 -19.02 -10.74 14.50
N THR A 197 -19.87 -11.37 15.30
CA THR A 197 -20.93 -12.28 14.80
C THR A 197 -21.97 -11.58 13.92
N SER A 198 -22.10 -10.25 14.07
CA SER A 198 -23.01 -9.38 13.32
C SER A 198 -22.43 -8.92 11.99
N GLY A 199 -21.14 -9.16 11.73
CA GLY A 199 -20.42 -8.73 10.55
C GLY A 199 -19.72 -7.36 10.68
N PHE A 200 -19.71 -6.73 11.86
CA PHE A 200 -19.01 -5.46 12.06
C PHE A 200 -17.53 -5.69 12.37
N ILE A 201 -16.67 -4.74 12.01
CA ILE A 201 -15.24 -4.79 12.34
C ILE A 201 -15.09 -4.71 13.87
N ALA A 202 -14.48 -5.74 14.45
CA ALA A 202 -14.22 -5.85 15.88
C ALA A 202 -12.76 -5.52 16.26
N GLY A 203 -11.83 -5.64 15.31
CA GLY A 203 -10.41 -5.36 15.54
C GLY A 203 -9.56 -5.66 14.31
N ALA A 204 -8.28 -5.32 14.35
CA ALA A 204 -7.35 -5.66 13.28
C ALA A 204 -5.94 -5.90 13.80
N ASN A 205 -5.20 -6.78 13.12
CA ASN A 205 -3.81 -7.08 13.39
C ASN A 205 -3.00 -6.98 12.08
N ILE A 206 -1.80 -6.41 12.15
CA ILE A 206 -0.87 -6.37 11.02
C ILE A 206 0.39 -7.14 11.40
N GLU A 207 0.59 -8.25 10.71
CA GLU A 207 1.83 -8.99 10.73
C GLU A 207 2.74 -8.52 9.59
N THR A 208 4.02 -8.37 9.88
CA THR A 208 5.00 -7.93 8.88
C THR A 208 6.12 -8.95 8.77
N TYR A 209 6.59 -9.20 7.56
CA TYR A 209 7.62 -10.21 7.29
C TYR A 209 8.73 -9.64 6.41
N LEU A 210 9.91 -10.25 6.47
CA LEU A 210 11.00 -10.06 5.50
C LEU A 210 11.36 -8.59 5.24
N LEU A 211 11.51 -7.80 6.31
CA LEU A 211 12.03 -6.45 6.21
C LEU A 211 13.48 -6.49 5.67
N GLU A 212 13.76 -5.73 4.62
CA GLU A 212 15.09 -5.61 4.02
C GLU A 212 16.03 -4.75 4.87
N LYS A 213 16.41 -5.27 6.05
CA LYS A 213 17.24 -4.57 7.05
C LYS A 213 18.61 -4.15 6.51
N THR A 214 19.14 -4.87 5.52
CA THR A 214 20.45 -4.59 4.89
C THR A 214 20.51 -3.19 4.26
N ARG A 215 19.36 -2.63 3.84
CA ARG A 215 19.22 -1.29 3.23
C ARG A 215 19.55 -0.13 4.17
N VAL A 216 19.49 -0.36 5.48
CA VAL A 216 19.96 0.62 6.47
C VAL A 216 21.45 0.90 6.26
N ILE A 217 22.22 -0.15 5.97
CA ILE A 217 23.68 -0.09 5.92
C ILE A 217 24.19 0.16 4.50
N ARG A 218 23.70 -0.61 3.52
CA ARG A 218 24.17 -0.58 2.13
C ARG A 218 22.98 -0.40 1.19
N LYS A 219 23.11 0.47 0.19
CA LYS A 219 22.11 0.63 -0.88
C LYS A 219 22.76 0.45 -2.23
N ALA A 220 21.97 0.10 -3.23
CA ALA A 220 22.40 0.17 -4.61
C ALA A 220 22.56 1.65 -5.04
N PRO A 221 23.36 1.91 -6.09
CA PRO A 221 23.43 3.24 -6.69
C PRO A 221 22.02 3.76 -7.04
N GLU A 222 21.79 5.06 -6.86
CA GLU A 222 20.52 5.76 -7.12
C GLU A 222 19.32 5.34 -6.24
N GLU A 223 19.53 4.44 -5.28
CA GLU A 223 18.52 4.05 -4.29
C GLU A 223 18.73 4.72 -2.93
N ARG A 224 17.67 4.75 -2.12
CA ARG A 224 17.70 5.30 -0.76
C ARG A 224 17.57 4.27 0.33
N SER A 225 17.88 4.73 1.55
CA SER A 225 17.36 4.07 2.76
C SER A 225 15.87 4.34 2.96
N PHE A 226 15.34 3.88 4.09
CA PHE A 226 13.95 4.14 4.49
C PHE A 226 13.65 5.64 4.58
N HIS A 227 12.43 6.04 4.21
CA HIS A 227 12.04 7.44 4.12
C HIS A 227 12.23 8.20 5.43
N ILE A 228 11.97 7.57 6.58
CA ILE A 228 12.10 8.17 7.91
C ILE A 228 13.47 8.82 8.16
N PHE A 229 14.55 8.27 7.59
CA PHE A 229 15.89 8.86 7.75
C PHE A 229 15.99 10.23 7.07
N TYR A 230 15.40 10.37 5.88
CA TYR A 230 15.41 11.61 5.12
C TYR A 230 14.42 12.63 5.71
N GLN A 231 13.23 12.16 6.08
CA GLN A 231 12.20 12.94 6.77
C GLN A 231 12.72 13.55 8.09
N LEU A 232 13.40 12.75 8.92
CA LEU A 232 13.97 13.21 10.19
C LEU A 232 15.06 14.26 9.98
N LEU A 233 16.00 14.00 9.06
CA LEU A 233 17.10 14.92 8.78
C LEU A 233 16.61 16.26 8.21
N ALA A 234 15.57 16.23 7.37
CA ALA A 234 14.96 17.42 6.79
C ALA A 234 14.16 18.25 7.82
N SER A 235 13.57 17.59 8.82
CA SER A 235 12.57 18.19 9.72
C SER A 235 13.07 18.46 11.14
N ALA A 236 14.21 17.89 11.54
CA ALA A 236 14.69 18.02 12.91
C ALA A 236 14.96 19.49 13.30
N THR A 237 14.36 19.93 14.41
CA THR A 237 14.63 21.24 15.03
C THR A 237 16.07 21.30 15.53
N PRO A 238 16.67 22.49 15.73
CA PRO A 238 18.03 22.59 16.29
C PRO A 238 18.19 21.83 17.61
N GLU A 239 17.20 21.92 18.50
CA GLU A 239 17.12 21.18 19.77
C GLU A 239 17.10 19.67 19.56
N LEU A 240 16.27 19.20 18.60
CA LEU A 240 16.20 17.78 18.29
C LEU A 240 17.51 17.32 17.64
N LYS A 241 18.12 18.10 16.75
CA LYS A 241 19.42 17.76 16.16
C LYS A 241 20.53 17.71 17.20
N GLU A 242 20.51 18.56 18.21
CA GLU A 242 21.45 18.51 19.33
C GLU A 242 21.22 17.27 20.18
N LYS A 243 19.97 17.02 20.59
CA LYS A 243 19.55 15.83 21.35
C LYS A 243 19.87 14.53 20.61
N LEU A 244 19.81 14.56 19.28
CA LEU A 244 20.05 13.45 18.36
C LEU A 244 21.52 13.37 17.88
N LEU A 245 22.40 14.30 18.28
CA LEU A 245 23.78 14.38 17.80
C LEU A 245 23.89 14.42 16.25
N LEU A 246 22.93 15.07 15.60
CA LEU A 246 22.88 15.29 14.15
C LEU A 246 23.64 16.55 13.70
N ASN A 247 24.11 17.38 14.64
CA ASN A 247 24.75 18.67 14.39
C ASN A 247 26.22 18.59 13.93
N ASP A 248 26.87 17.43 14.08
CA ASP A 248 28.30 17.34 13.77
C ASP A 248 28.54 17.40 12.26
N ALA A 249 29.51 18.18 11.81
CA ALA A 249 29.92 18.30 10.40
C ALA A 249 30.42 16.97 9.77
N ALA A 250 30.52 15.90 10.57
CA ALA A 250 30.68 14.51 10.13
C ALA A 250 29.37 13.87 9.60
N SER A 251 28.21 14.53 9.75
CA SER A 251 26.91 14.16 9.16
C SER A 251 26.93 14.20 7.62
N ALA A 252 27.83 14.98 7.02
CA ALA A 252 28.15 14.91 5.59
C ALA A 252 28.81 13.58 5.17
N LYS A 253 29.31 12.80 6.15
CA LYS A 253 29.85 11.43 6.01
C LYS A 253 29.02 10.43 6.82
N HIS A 254 27.70 10.55 6.83
CA HIS A 254 26.88 9.39 7.12
C HIS A 254 27.17 8.34 6.04
N ASN A 255 28.12 7.42 6.29
CA ASN A 255 28.45 6.32 5.38
C ASN A 255 27.21 5.44 5.09
N TYR A 256 26.19 5.52 5.94
CA TYR A 256 24.87 4.92 5.77
C TYR A 256 23.90 5.74 4.93
N LEU A 257 24.28 6.90 4.41
CA LEU A 257 23.65 7.66 3.33
C LEU A 257 24.66 7.80 2.19
N SER A 258 25.27 6.67 1.81
CA SER A 258 26.42 6.54 0.90
C SER A 258 26.33 7.24 -0.47
N HIS A 259 25.20 7.85 -0.81
CA HIS A 259 24.96 8.61 -2.04
C HIS A 259 24.37 10.01 -1.78
N GLY A 260 24.48 10.53 -0.55
CA GLY A 260 23.95 11.83 -0.16
C GLY A 260 22.43 11.87 0.01
N MET A 261 21.89 13.09 0.07
CA MET A 261 20.45 13.37 0.05
C MET A 261 19.91 13.25 -1.37
N ILE A 262 19.69 12.02 -1.82
CA ILE A 262 18.88 11.79 -3.02
C ILE A 262 17.47 12.37 -2.71
N GLU A 263 16.86 13.12 -3.62
CA GLU A 263 15.52 13.78 -3.45
C GLU A 263 14.41 13.08 -4.24
N VAL A 264 13.22 12.85 -3.64
CA VAL A 264 12.12 12.16 -4.36
C VAL A 264 11.35 13.24 -5.08
N SER A 265 11.16 13.08 -6.39
CA SER A 265 10.38 14.05 -7.15
C SER A 265 8.96 14.17 -6.59
N GLY A 266 8.56 15.38 -6.20
CA GLY A 266 7.21 15.68 -5.73
C GLY A 266 6.91 15.29 -4.28
N VAL A 267 7.90 14.95 -3.47
CA VAL A 267 7.72 14.70 -2.03
C VAL A 267 8.40 15.81 -1.23
N ASP A 268 7.63 16.47 -0.36
CA ASP A 268 8.18 17.32 0.69
C ASP A 268 8.46 16.48 1.94
N GLU A 269 9.74 16.28 2.23
CA GLU A 269 10.20 15.46 3.37
C GLU A 269 9.74 16.05 4.73
N LYS A 270 9.55 17.37 4.82
CA LYS A 270 9.06 18.03 6.04
C LYS A 270 7.59 17.75 6.28
N GLN A 271 6.79 17.92 5.23
CA GLN A 271 5.37 17.59 5.28
C GLN A 271 5.19 16.08 5.58
N ALA A 272 5.97 15.22 4.94
CA ALA A 272 5.90 13.78 5.17
C ALA A 272 6.29 13.37 6.60
N PHE A 273 7.26 14.05 7.21
CA PHE A 273 7.59 13.85 8.63
C PHE A 273 6.43 14.26 9.54
N GLN A 274 5.81 15.42 9.27
CA GLN A 274 4.64 15.88 10.02
C GLN A 274 3.47 14.90 9.92
N GLU A 275 3.15 14.42 8.71
CA GLU A 275 2.12 13.41 8.49
C GLU A 275 2.39 12.11 9.26
N THR A 276 3.68 11.72 9.35
CA THR A 276 4.11 10.54 10.12
C THR A 276 3.95 10.76 11.62
N ALA A 277 4.36 11.94 12.14
CA ALA A 277 4.21 12.28 13.55
C ALA A 277 2.73 12.39 13.97
N GLU A 278 1.91 13.04 13.15
CA GLU A 278 0.45 13.10 13.35
C GLU A 278 -0.18 11.69 13.37
N ALA A 279 0.25 10.83 12.45
CA ALA A 279 -0.19 9.44 12.45
C ALA A 279 0.22 8.72 13.74
N MET A 280 1.44 8.92 14.26
CA MET A 280 1.90 8.30 15.51
C MET A 280 1.06 8.74 16.71
N SER A 281 0.72 10.03 16.78
CA SER A 281 -0.12 10.58 17.83
C SER A 281 -1.55 10.03 17.77
N ILE A 282 -2.14 9.91 16.57
CA ILE A 282 -3.47 9.30 16.39
C ILE A 282 -3.48 7.82 16.77
N MET A 283 -2.37 7.12 16.54
CA MET A 283 -2.18 5.72 16.94
C MET A 283 -1.90 5.56 18.45
N GLY A 284 -1.87 6.65 19.22
CA GLY A 284 -1.67 6.62 20.67
C GLY A 284 -0.22 6.43 21.11
N ILE A 285 0.76 6.62 20.22
CA ILE A 285 2.18 6.61 20.60
C ILE A 285 2.47 7.92 21.32
N SER A 286 2.85 7.83 22.60
CA SER A 286 3.13 9.00 23.44
C SER A 286 4.27 9.85 22.88
N GLU A 287 4.28 11.15 23.16
CA GLU A 287 5.41 12.00 22.73
C GLU A 287 6.74 11.52 23.30
N GLU A 288 6.75 10.93 24.50
CA GLU A 288 7.94 10.30 25.09
C GLU A 288 8.39 9.09 24.28
N ASP A 289 7.48 8.22 23.82
CA ASP A 289 7.80 7.08 22.98
C ASP A 289 8.21 7.51 21.57
N GLN A 290 7.61 8.56 21.01
CA GLN A 290 8.03 9.17 19.75
C GLN A 290 9.43 9.76 19.88
N GLN A 291 9.67 10.55 20.93
CA GLN A 291 10.99 11.09 21.25
C GLN A 291 11.97 10.05 21.76
N GLY A 292 11.55 8.85 22.16
CA GLY A 292 12.40 7.72 22.56
C GLY A 292 12.70 6.77 21.40
N SER A 293 11.84 6.77 20.37
CA SER A 293 12.03 6.02 19.13
C SER A 293 12.97 6.73 18.14
N LEU A 294 12.94 8.07 18.10
CA LEU A 294 13.79 8.92 17.27
C LEU A 294 15.29 8.97 17.66
N PRO A 295 15.74 8.86 18.94
CA PRO A 295 17.15 8.96 19.36
C PRO A 295 18.01 7.74 19.11
N PHE A 296 17.40 6.58 18.88
CA PHE A 296 18.17 5.43 18.43
C PHE A 296 18.49 5.48 16.93
N PHE A 297 18.13 6.56 16.23
CA PHE A 297 18.49 6.79 14.83
C PHE A 297 19.96 7.22 14.64
N PRO A 298 20.61 7.94 15.58
CA PRO A 298 22.04 8.30 15.42
C PRO A 298 22.99 7.92 16.58
N ILE A 299 22.53 7.61 17.80
CA ILE A 299 23.38 7.82 19.02
C ILE A 299 24.21 6.62 19.55
N ARG A 300 24.16 5.43 18.95
CA ARG A 300 25.13 4.35 19.36
C ARG A 300 25.80 3.60 18.21
N PHE A 301 25.92 4.27 17.06
CA PHE A 301 26.43 3.68 15.81
C PHE A 301 27.95 3.76 15.62
N PHE A 302 28.70 4.31 16.58
CA PHE A 302 30.15 4.52 16.48
C PHE A 302 31.03 3.36 17.01
N GLY A 303 30.48 2.18 17.34
CA GLY A 303 31.34 1.10 17.84
C GLY A 303 30.77 -0.30 18.04
N ILE A 304 29.55 -0.62 17.60
CA ILE A 304 28.98 -1.97 17.79
C ILE A 304 28.80 -2.64 16.42
N GLY A 305 29.39 -3.84 16.27
CA GLY A 305 29.49 -4.56 15.00
C GLY A 305 28.16 -4.82 14.26
N PHE A 306 28.28 -5.14 12.97
CA PHE A 306 27.21 -5.31 11.97
C PHE A 306 25.95 -6.07 12.42
N GLN A 307 26.09 -7.03 13.35
CA GLN A 307 24.99 -7.84 13.89
C GLN A 307 23.98 -7.02 14.72
N CYS A 308 24.42 -5.92 15.35
CA CYS A 308 23.63 -5.20 16.34
C CYS A 308 22.60 -4.25 15.70
N ILE A 309 22.93 -3.69 14.54
CA ILE A 309 22.09 -2.71 13.82
C ILE A 309 20.83 -3.36 13.26
N THR A 310 20.97 -4.52 12.62
CA THR A 310 19.83 -5.25 12.04
C THR A 310 18.94 -5.86 13.12
N CYS A 311 19.53 -6.35 14.22
CA CYS A 311 18.79 -6.86 15.38
C CYS A 311 18.05 -5.75 16.14
N TRP A 312 18.64 -4.56 16.27
CA TRP A 312 17.95 -3.42 16.90
C TRP A 312 16.84 -2.90 16.02
N TRP A 313 17.06 -2.72 14.71
CA TRP A 313 16.00 -2.29 13.79
C TRP A 313 14.83 -3.28 13.79
N GLU A 314 15.13 -4.57 13.90
CA GLU A 314 14.10 -5.58 14.14
C GLU A 314 13.40 -5.39 15.49
N ARG A 315 14.13 -5.23 16.59
CA ARG A 315 13.53 -5.01 17.92
C ARG A 315 12.71 -3.73 17.98
N PHE A 316 13.14 -2.67 17.31
CA PHE A 316 12.44 -1.41 17.21
C PHE A 316 11.20 -1.54 16.34
N PHE A 317 11.28 -2.18 15.18
CA PHE A 317 10.11 -2.47 14.36
C PHE A 317 9.14 -3.44 15.08
N GLN A 318 9.65 -4.36 15.89
CA GLN A 318 8.86 -5.25 16.77
C GLN A 318 8.33 -4.54 18.03
N HIS A 319 8.99 -3.47 18.49
CA HIS A 319 8.55 -2.65 19.62
C HIS A 319 7.48 -1.66 19.17
N LEU A 320 7.71 -0.96 18.05
CA LEU A 320 6.68 -0.24 17.30
C LEU A 320 5.44 -1.11 17.15
N LYS A 321 5.61 -2.38 16.73
CA LYS A 321 4.52 -3.38 16.76
C LYS A 321 3.92 -3.50 18.17
N LYS A 322 4.66 -3.94 19.18
CA LYS A 322 4.09 -4.18 20.52
C LYS A 322 3.33 -2.99 21.09
N THR A 323 3.87 -1.77 20.94
CA THR A 323 3.24 -0.52 21.40
C THR A 323 2.05 -0.14 20.52
N PHE A 324 2.11 -0.36 19.20
CA PHE A 324 0.95 -0.25 18.29
C PHE A 324 -0.21 -1.17 18.70
N TRP A 325 0.12 -2.41 19.07
CA TRP A 325 -0.86 -3.51 19.19
C TRP A 325 -1.51 -3.62 20.57
N SER A 326 -0.94 -3.00 21.61
CA SER A 326 -1.63 -2.86 22.90
C SER A 326 -2.74 -1.80 22.88
N LEU A 327 -2.75 -0.94 21.86
CA LEU A 327 -3.64 0.23 21.75
C LEU A 327 -4.79 0.04 20.73
N LEU A 328 -4.77 -1.05 19.97
CA LEU A 328 -5.77 -1.48 18.97
C LEU A 328 -6.59 -2.66 19.47
#